data_AF-A0A7S3Y5Z9-F1
#
_entry.id   AF-A0A7S3Y5Z9-F1
#
_cell.length_a   1.000
_cell.length_b   1.000
_cell.length_c   1.000
_cell.angle_alpha   90.00
_cell.angle_beta   90.00
_cell.angle_gamma   90.00
#
_symmetry.space_group_name_H-M   'P 1'
#
loop_
_entity.id
_entity.type
_entity.pdbx_description
1 polymer ?
#
loop_
_entity_poly.entity_id
_entity_poly.type
_entity_poly.pdbx_seq_one_letter_code
_entity_poly.pdbx_strand_id
1 'polypeptide(L)'
;KNDFDVMASFLADIQGRQRLRKVKAEDVKDRSAANIRLSGKDTLDDEADRWAYFFDSGCSSWFDSIKDVTFSSTFCELSPSEARIIVEHWESRERLIASLHLGEEEDPCQRPEVQELFSTAATKLTDVTQRLESLIELEAARSSVGLVFVKLSTRSPKDSKKALARAAASFYRAVAEKEELTGEKIDSNMRWRILSEETTRSVAVSCATDAMELMLDSARVYEDLEYALRGPPALTLQQSETSEGGASLGLNRPSLPLGAPELTEKAWNMSLVVRAWDPRLKPESEFRGICWDGQLTCLSQYFHPLYFPEVLGQRSVIEHDILAMLTKRCAGGSGSAGG
;
A
#
# COMPACT_ATOMS: atom_id res chain seq x y z
N LYS A 1 17.73 -23.45 3.97
CA LYS A 1 16.68 -23.43 2.93
C LYS A 1 16.23 -21.99 2.83
N ASN A 2 16.40 -21.36 1.68
CA ASN A 2 16.16 -19.93 1.51
C ASN A 2 14.64 -19.66 1.59
N ASP A 3 14.21 -18.60 2.27
CA ASP A 3 12.78 -18.31 2.45
C ASP A 3 12.05 -18.08 1.12
N PHE A 4 12.79 -17.61 0.10
CA PHE A 4 12.29 -17.46 -1.27
C PHE A 4 11.96 -18.80 -1.96
N ASP A 5 12.77 -19.84 -1.73
CA ASP A 5 12.52 -21.18 -2.29
C ASP A 5 11.22 -21.77 -1.74
N VAL A 6 10.86 -21.43 -0.50
CA VAL A 6 9.65 -21.97 0.12
C VAL A 6 8.39 -21.32 -0.44
N MET A 7 8.45 -20.03 -0.81
CA MET A 7 7.35 -19.33 -1.49
C MET A 7 7.21 -19.81 -2.95
N ALA A 8 8.32 -19.95 -3.68
CA ALA A 8 8.31 -20.46 -5.05
C ALA A 8 7.82 -21.92 -5.11
N SER A 9 8.28 -22.76 -4.19
CA SER A 9 7.81 -24.14 -4.04
C SER A 9 6.33 -24.20 -3.67
N PHE A 10 5.83 -23.30 -2.83
CA PHE A 10 4.40 -23.22 -2.50
C PHE A 10 3.54 -22.86 -3.71
N LEU A 11 3.94 -21.88 -4.52
CA LEU A 11 3.22 -21.51 -5.75
C LEU A 11 3.24 -22.65 -6.78
N ALA A 12 4.38 -23.33 -6.93
CA ALA A 12 4.49 -24.51 -7.80
C ALA A 12 3.62 -25.68 -7.31
N ASP A 13 3.52 -25.90 -6.00
CA ASP A 13 2.68 -26.95 -5.40
C ASP A 13 1.18 -26.66 -5.58
N ILE A 14 0.78 -25.39 -5.53
CA ILE A 14 -0.59 -24.95 -5.89
C ILE A 14 -0.89 -25.26 -7.37
N GLN A 15 0.03 -24.93 -8.27
CA GLN A 15 -0.13 -25.20 -9.71
C GLN A 15 -0.15 -26.71 -10.02
N GLY A 16 0.56 -27.52 -9.24
CA GLY A 16 0.65 -28.97 -9.45
C GLY A 16 -0.54 -29.78 -8.92
N ARG A 17 -1.19 -29.34 -7.82
CA ARG A 17 -2.18 -30.18 -7.11
C ARG A 17 -3.63 -29.99 -7.51
N GLN A 18 -3.98 -28.88 -8.17
CA GLN A 18 -5.34 -28.67 -8.66
C GLN A 18 -5.31 -28.28 -10.13
N ARG A 19 -5.69 -29.23 -11.01
CA ARG A 19 -6.19 -28.87 -12.34
C ARG A 19 -7.46 -28.06 -12.11
N LEU A 20 -7.33 -26.73 -12.11
CA LEU A 20 -8.47 -25.83 -12.13
C LEU A 20 -9.44 -26.34 -13.21
N ARG A 21 -10.70 -26.56 -12.83
CA ARG A 21 -11.72 -27.00 -13.79
C ARG A 21 -11.69 -26.00 -14.94
N LYS A 22 -11.47 -26.50 -16.16
CA LYS A 22 -11.66 -25.67 -17.36
C LYS A 22 -13.09 -25.13 -17.29
N VAL A 23 -13.21 -23.81 -17.17
CA VAL A 23 -14.49 -23.12 -17.27
C VAL A 23 -15.06 -23.45 -18.65
N LYS A 24 -16.31 -23.91 -18.70
CA LYS A 24 -16.95 -24.22 -19.99
C LYS A 24 -17.01 -22.94 -20.81
N ALA A 25 -16.81 -23.01 -22.12
CA ALA A 25 -16.79 -21.83 -22.99
C ALA A 25 -18.04 -20.93 -22.87
N GLU A 26 -19.18 -21.54 -22.53
CA GLU A 26 -20.46 -20.89 -22.25
C GLU A 26 -20.50 -20.10 -20.93
N ASP A 27 -19.70 -20.51 -19.93
CA ASP A 27 -19.50 -19.83 -18.64
C ASP A 27 -18.37 -18.77 -18.70
N VAL A 28 -17.60 -18.70 -19.80
CA VAL A 28 -16.60 -17.65 -20.08
C VAL A 28 -17.27 -16.34 -20.54
N LYS A 29 -18.57 -16.16 -20.24
CA LYS A 29 -19.17 -14.82 -20.21
C LYS A 29 -18.71 -14.13 -18.93
N ASP A 30 -17.42 -13.83 -18.90
CA ASP A 30 -16.79 -13.03 -17.87
C ASP A 30 -17.48 -11.66 -17.83
N ARG A 31 -18.40 -11.50 -16.88
CA ARG A 31 -19.03 -10.21 -16.54
C ARG A 31 -18.18 -9.39 -15.57
N SER A 32 -17.05 -9.95 -15.10
CA SER A 32 -16.11 -9.25 -14.21
C SER A 32 -15.05 -8.48 -14.99
N ALA A 33 -14.81 -8.83 -16.27
CA ALA A 33 -14.13 -7.96 -17.20
C ALA A 33 -14.91 -6.63 -17.26
N ALA A 34 -14.24 -5.54 -16.86
CA ALA A 34 -14.79 -4.19 -16.96
C ALA A 34 -15.36 -4.04 -18.38
N ASN A 35 -16.65 -3.71 -18.48
CA ASN A 35 -17.29 -3.56 -19.77
C ASN A 35 -16.73 -2.31 -20.44
N ILE A 36 -15.61 -2.44 -21.14
CA ILE A 36 -14.86 -1.35 -21.80
C ILE A 36 -15.74 -0.67 -22.87
N ARG A 37 -16.88 -1.26 -23.23
CA ARG A 37 -17.88 -0.62 -24.11
C ARG A 37 -18.78 0.39 -23.39
N LEU A 38 -18.78 0.42 -22.05
CA LEU A 38 -19.45 1.41 -21.22
C LEU A 38 -18.50 2.53 -20.73
N SER A 39 -17.20 2.45 -21.02
CA SER A 39 -16.33 3.60 -20.78
C SER A 39 -16.70 4.69 -21.78
N GLY A 40 -17.41 5.72 -21.33
CA GLY A 40 -17.26 7.05 -21.93
C GLY A 40 -15.78 7.47 -21.90
N LYS A 41 -15.47 8.71 -22.32
CA LYS A 41 -14.18 9.30 -21.93
C LYS A 41 -13.96 9.00 -20.45
N ASP A 42 -12.84 8.38 -20.12
CA ASP A 42 -12.53 8.13 -18.72
C ASP A 42 -12.64 9.49 -18.04
N THR A 43 -13.40 9.59 -16.95
CA THR A 43 -13.56 10.86 -16.22
C THR A 43 -12.22 11.42 -15.74
N LEU A 44 -11.17 10.60 -15.82
CA LEU A 44 -9.80 10.93 -15.56
C LEU A 44 -8.92 10.94 -16.82
N ASP A 45 -9.45 11.19 -18.03
CA ASP A 45 -8.58 11.35 -19.22
C ASP A 45 -7.60 12.52 -19.07
N ASP A 46 -7.89 13.49 -18.20
CA ASP A 46 -6.97 14.55 -17.80
C ASP A 46 -6.04 14.06 -16.68
N GLU A 47 -4.75 14.02 -16.98
CA GLU A 47 -3.72 13.61 -16.04
C GLU A 47 -3.50 14.65 -14.92
N ALA A 48 -3.90 15.92 -15.11
CA ALA A 48 -3.96 16.89 -14.01
C ALA A 48 -5.08 16.54 -13.00
N ASP A 49 -6.25 16.10 -13.47
CA ASP A 49 -7.34 15.66 -12.61
C ASP A 49 -6.98 14.37 -11.86
N ARG A 50 -6.26 13.43 -12.51
CA ARG A 50 -5.69 12.25 -11.83
C ARG A 50 -4.73 12.65 -10.71
N TRP A 51 -3.86 13.61 -11.00
CA TRP A 51 -2.88 14.08 -10.04
C TRP A 51 -3.56 14.74 -8.84
N ALA A 52 -4.58 15.59 -9.06
CA ALA A 52 -5.38 16.16 -7.99
C ALA A 52 -6.11 15.07 -7.17
N TYR A 53 -6.78 14.14 -7.86
CA TYR A 53 -7.47 13.01 -7.22
C TYR A 53 -6.54 12.16 -6.34
N PHE A 54 -5.29 11.96 -6.75
CA PHE A 54 -4.30 11.24 -5.95
C PHE A 54 -4.12 11.87 -4.57
N PHE A 55 -3.98 13.19 -4.46
CA PHE A 55 -3.88 13.89 -3.17
C PHE A 55 -5.20 13.96 -2.42
N ASP A 56 -6.31 14.19 -3.11
CA ASP A 56 -7.64 14.26 -2.50
C ASP A 56 -8.09 12.92 -1.91
N SER A 57 -7.61 11.81 -2.47
CA SER A 57 -7.84 10.46 -1.94
C SER A 57 -6.92 10.09 -0.75
N GLY A 58 -5.90 10.90 -0.49
CA GLY A 58 -4.94 10.71 0.59
C GLY A 58 -5.57 10.82 1.98
N CYS A 59 -5.01 10.10 2.96
CA CYS A 59 -5.51 10.03 4.33
C CYS A 59 -5.64 11.41 4.99
N SER A 60 -4.72 12.35 4.71
CA SER A 60 -4.76 13.71 5.25
C SER A 60 -6.02 14.49 4.84
N SER A 61 -6.57 14.20 3.65
CA SER A 61 -7.72 14.91 3.08
C SER A 61 -9.05 14.52 3.72
N TRP A 62 -9.18 13.29 4.23
CA TRP A 62 -10.44 12.80 4.81
C TRP A 62 -10.36 12.45 6.31
N PHE A 63 -9.17 12.37 6.90
CA PHE A 63 -9.01 11.90 8.29
C PHE A 63 -9.81 12.73 9.29
N ASP A 64 -9.70 14.05 9.26
CA ASP A 64 -10.41 14.92 10.20
C ASP A 64 -11.93 14.76 10.10
N SER A 65 -12.41 14.48 8.88
CA SER A 65 -13.82 14.19 8.67
C SER A 65 -14.22 12.95 9.44
N ILE A 66 -13.43 11.86 9.44
CA ILE A 66 -13.80 10.54 9.99
C ILE A 66 -13.06 10.08 11.27
N LYS A 67 -12.31 10.97 11.93
CA LYS A 67 -11.42 10.60 13.05
C LYS A 67 -12.09 9.96 14.25
N ASP A 68 -13.41 10.17 14.42
CA ASP A 68 -14.23 9.59 15.49
C ASP A 68 -14.61 8.12 15.23
N VAL A 69 -14.53 7.67 13.97
CA VAL A 69 -14.91 6.31 13.53
C VAL A 69 -13.78 5.59 12.81
N THR A 70 -12.57 6.13 12.84
CA THR A 70 -11.36 5.52 12.27
C THR A 70 -10.32 5.28 13.36
N PHE A 71 -9.25 4.57 13.01
CA PHE A 71 -8.14 4.34 13.93
C PHE A 71 -7.39 5.64 14.22
N SER A 72 -7.00 5.81 15.48
CA SER A 72 -6.09 6.87 15.91
C SER A 72 -4.88 6.94 14.97
N SER A 73 -4.63 8.13 14.43
CA SER A 73 -3.53 8.37 13.49
C SER A 73 -2.93 9.77 13.68
N THR A 74 -1.63 9.87 13.46
CA THR A 74 -0.86 11.13 13.41
C THR A 74 -0.06 11.22 12.13
N PHE A 75 0.33 12.43 11.72
CA PHE A 75 0.92 12.71 10.42
C PHE A 75 2.32 13.32 10.58
N CYS A 76 3.31 12.70 9.94
CA CYS A 76 4.63 13.26 9.75
C CYS A 76 4.73 13.79 8.31
N GLU A 77 4.58 15.10 8.14
CA GLU A 77 4.71 15.75 6.84
C GLU A 77 6.08 15.44 6.22
N LEU A 78 6.09 15.07 4.94
CA LEU A 78 7.30 14.94 4.15
C LEU A 78 7.48 16.20 3.32
N SER A 79 8.70 16.69 3.20
CA SER A 79 9.07 17.68 2.19
C SER A 79 9.36 17.01 0.84
N PRO A 80 9.28 17.74 -0.29
CA PRO A 80 9.71 17.22 -1.58
C PRO A 80 11.17 16.72 -1.59
N SER A 81 12.07 17.36 -0.83
CA SER A 81 13.47 16.92 -0.69
C SER A 81 13.60 15.58 0.04
N GLU A 82 12.82 15.37 1.10
CA GLU A 82 12.82 14.09 1.84
C GLU A 82 12.24 12.97 0.98
N ALA A 83 11.13 13.23 0.26
CA ALA A 83 10.55 12.28 -0.68
C ALA A 83 11.53 11.92 -1.80
N ARG A 84 12.30 12.89 -2.31
CA ARG A 84 13.31 12.65 -3.34
C ARG A 84 14.42 11.71 -2.85
N ILE A 85 14.86 11.83 -1.60
CA ILE A 85 15.86 10.91 -1.02
C ILE A 85 15.33 9.47 -1.00
N ILE A 86 14.05 9.26 -0.66
CA ILE A 86 13.42 7.93 -0.66
C ILE A 86 13.38 7.36 -2.09
N VAL A 87 12.98 8.16 -3.07
CA VAL A 87 12.94 7.77 -4.48
C VAL A 87 14.33 7.41 -5.01
N GLU A 88 15.31 8.29 -4.80
CA GLU A 88 16.71 8.09 -5.23
C GLU A 88 17.34 6.85 -4.58
N HIS A 89 17.03 6.58 -3.31
CA HIS A 89 17.47 5.36 -2.63
C HIS A 89 16.92 4.12 -3.34
N TRP A 90 15.60 4.07 -3.58
CA TRP A 90 14.97 2.91 -4.21
C TRP A 90 15.54 2.64 -5.61
N GLU A 91 15.67 3.67 -6.45
CA GLU A 91 16.26 3.55 -7.79
C GLU A 91 17.72 3.10 -7.76
N SER A 92 18.51 3.63 -6.82
CA SER A 92 19.92 3.25 -6.67
C SER A 92 20.06 1.81 -6.19
N ARG A 93 19.19 1.39 -5.27
CA ARG A 93 19.14 0.02 -4.77
C ARG A 93 18.76 -0.97 -5.87
N GLU A 94 17.71 -0.71 -6.65
CA GLU A 94 17.29 -1.61 -7.73
C GLU A 94 18.33 -1.68 -8.86
N ARG A 95 19.00 -0.57 -9.19
CA ARG A 95 20.15 -0.58 -10.12
C ARG A 95 21.32 -1.41 -9.60
N LEU A 96 21.65 -1.28 -8.31
CA LEU A 96 22.70 -2.07 -7.69
C LEU A 96 22.34 -3.56 -7.73
N ILE A 97 21.14 -3.93 -7.30
CA ILE A 97 20.65 -5.32 -7.32
C ILE A 97 20.70 -5.90 -8.73
N ALA A 98 20.27 -5.15 -9.75
CA ALA A 98 20.33 -5.60 -11.14
C ALA A 98 21.76 -5.79 -11.66
N SER A 99 22.75 -5.07 -11.11
CA SER A 99 24.16 -5.18 -11.50
C SER A 99 24.88 -6.36 -10.82
N LEU A 100 24.41 -6.76 -9.64
CA LEU A 100 24.89 -7.93 -8.93
C LEU A 100 24.40 -9.16 -9.71
N HIS A 101 25.28 -9.84 -10.44
CA HIS A 101 24.97 -11.08 -11.15
C HIS A 101 24.81 -12.24 -10.14
N LEU A 102 23.79 -12.16 -9.30
CA LEU A 102 23.60 -13.06 -8.17
C LEU A 102 23.19 -14.45 -8.63
N GLY A 103 23.77 -15.47 -7.99
CA GLY A 103 23.20 -16.82 -8.02
C GLY A 103 21.89 -16.86 -7.23
N GLU A 104 21.07 -17.88 -7.48
CA GLU A 104 19.71 -18.02 -6.92
C GLU A 104 19.66 -18.08 -5.37
N GLU A 105 20.77 -18.34 -4.68
CA GLU A 105 20.79 -18.60 -3.23
C GLU A 105 21.11 -17.38 -2.35
N GLU A 106 21.64 -16.27 -2.87
CA GLU A 106 22.01 -15.12 -2.03
C GLU A 106 20.91 -14.05 -2.02
N ASP A 107 20.41 -13.68 -0.83
CA ASP A 107 19.50 -12.53 -0.68
C ASP A 107 20.26 -11.23 -0.99
N PRO A 108 19.93 -10.51 -2.09
CA PRO A 108 20.57 -9.25 -2.43
C PRO A 108 20.50 -8.22 -1.30
N CYS A 109 19.47 -8.27 -0.45
CA CYS A 109 19.27 -7.29 0.61
C CYS A 109 20.29 -7.42 1.74
N GLN A 110 20.98 -8.56 1.86
CA GLN A 110 22.01 -8.79 2.88
C GLN A 110 23.41 -8.33 2.44
N ARG A 111 23.56 -7.87 1.19
CA ARG A 111 24.84 -7.41 0.67
C ARG A 111 25.31 -6.13 1.38
N PRO A 112 26.60 -6.03 1.78
CA PRO A 112 27.14 -4.82 2.42
C PRO A 112 26.88 -3.54 1.63
N GLU A 113 26.95 -3.59 0.31
CA GLU A 113 26.74 -2.44 -0.58
C GLU A 113 25.28 -1.94 -0.54
N VAL A 114 24.32 -2.86 -0.42
CA VAL A 114 22.90 -2.51 -0.26
C VAL A 114 22.65 -1.91 1.14
N GLN A 115 23.32 -2.46 2.17
CA GLN A 115 23.27 -1.93 3.54
C GLN A 115 23.90 -0.54 3.65
N GLU A 116 24.94 -0.26 2.87
CA GLU A 116 25.56 1.07 2.77
C GLU A 116 24.63 2.09 2.13
N LEU A 117 23.92 1.72 1.04
CA LEU A 117 22.88 2.58 0.45
C LEU A 117 21.76 2.90 1.44
N PHE A 118 21.36 1.92 2.24
CA PHE A 118 20.36 2.11 3.30
C PHE A 118 20.89 3.07 4.37
N SER A 119 22.08 2.83 4.90
CA SER A 119 22.71 3.67 5.92
C SER A 119 22.89 5.12 5.46
N THR A 120 23.24 5.31 4.19
CA THR A 120 23.35 6.63 3.55
C THR A 120 22.00 7.35 3.50
N ALA A 121 20.94 6.66 3.07
CA ALA A 121 19.60 7.23 3.02
C ALA A 121 19.05 7.53 4.43
N ALA A 122 19.24 6.62 5.37
CA ALA A 122 18.87 6.79 6.78
C ALA A 122 19.54 8.03 7.39
N THR A 123 20.83 8.24 7.12
CA THR A 123 21.55 9.44 7.57
C THR A 123 20.94 10.71 6.99
N LYS A 124 20.62 10.73 5.69
CA LYS A 124 19.96 11.88 5.04
C LYS A 124 18.53 12.12 5.53
N LEU A 125 17.87 11.09 6.08
CA LEU A 125 16.50 11.13 6.60
C LEU A 125 16.46 11.15 8.13
N THR A 126 17.55 11.56 8.80
CA THR A 126 17.63 11.59 10.26
C THR A 126 16.51 12.45 10.88
N ASP A 127 16.25 13.63 10.32
CA ASP A 127 15.22 14.55 10.83
C ASP A 127 13.80 13.97 10.69
N VAL A 128 13.49 13.31 9.56
CA VAL A 128 12.23 12.58 9.38
C VAL A 128 12.12 11.46 10.41
N THR A 129 13.19 10.70 10.60
CA THR A 129 13.24 9.56 11.52
C THR A 129 12.99 10.00 12.95
N GLN A 130 13.59 11.11 13.39
CA GLN A 130 13.37 11.69 14.72
C GLN A 130 11.92 12.18 14.91
N ARG A 131 11.37 12.90 13.92
CA ARG A 131 9.96 13.33 13.95
C ARG A 131 9.02 12.13 14.02
N LEU A 132 9.32 11.09 13.24
CA LEU A 132 8.54 9.86 13.19
C LEU A 132 8.58 9.12 14.53
N GLU A 133 9.74 9.03 15.20
CA GLU A 133 9.89 8.33 16.49
C GLU A 133 8.92 8.89 17.54
N SER A 134 8.87 10.21 17.71
CA SER A 134 7.95 10.84 18.67
C SER A 134 6.47 10.56 18.37
N LEU A 135 6.11 10.45 17.09
CA LEU A 135 4.74 10.10 16.69
C LEU A 135 4.45 8.62 16.90
N ILE A 136 5.43 7.75 16.67
CA ILE A 136 5.34 6.32 16.95
C ILE A 136 5.13 6.09 18.45
N GLU A 137 5.90 6.73 19.31
CA GLU A 137 5.71 6.65 20.77
C GLU A 137 4.28 7.06 21.18
N LEU A 138 3.78 8.17 20.61
CA LEU A 138 2.45 8.69 20.88
C LEU A 138 1.34 7.70 20.48
N GLU A 139 1.41 7.11 19.29
CA GLU A 139 0.39 6.19 18.79
C GLU A 139 0.55 4.76 19.35
N ALA A 140 1.78 4.33 19.64
CA ALA A 140 2.06 3.06 20.31
C ALA A 140 1.45 3.05 21.72
N ALA A 141 1.48 4.19 22.44
CA ALA A 141 0.82 4.32 23.73
C ALA A 141 -0.71 4.16 23.67
N ARG A 142 -1.32 4.33 22.49
CA ARG A 142 -2.77 4.10 22.24
C ARG A 142 -3.06 2.67 21.78
N SER A 143 -2.05 1.95 21.32
CA SER A 143 -2.16 0.54 20.94
C SER A 143 -2.15 -0.35 22.19
N SER A 144 -3.05 -1.33 22.24
CA SER A 144 -3.06 -2.33 23.32
C SER A 144 -1.84 -3.26 23.31
N VAL A 145 -1.03 -3.23 22.26
CA VAL A 145 0.18 -4.06 22.11
C VAL A 145 1.45 -3.25 21.88
N GLY A 146 1.40 -1.92 22.03
CA GLY A 146 2.58 -1.05 21.86
C GLY A 146 3.17 -1.06 20.45
N LEU A 147 2.36 -1.36 19.43
CA LEU A 147 2.78 -1.34 18.04
C LEU A 147 2.02 -0.28 17.24
N VAL A 148 2.60 0.10 16.11
CA VAL A 148 1.98 1.01 15.15
C VAL A 148 2.11 0.47 13.74
N PHE A 149 1.32 1.04 12.83
CA PHE A 149 1.43 0.85 11.40
C PHE A 149 1.76 2.18 10.73
N VAL A 150 2.85 2.19 9.95
CA VAL A 150 3.29 3.37 9.20
C VAL A 150 3.00 3.18 7.72
N LYS A 151 2.42 4.18 7.07
CA LYS A 151 2.10 4.20 5.63
C LYS A 151 2.27 5.59 5.05
N LEU A 152 2.30 5.75 3.73
CA LEU A 152 2.05 7.06 3.09
C LEU A 152 0.59 7.46 3.28
N SER A 153 0.25 8.72 3.04
CA SER A 153 -1.14 9.19 2.97
C SER A 153 -2.00 8.33 2.02
N THR A 154 -1.42 7.82 0.94
CA THR A 154 -2.07 7.02 -0.10
C THR A 154 -1.97 5.51 0.17
N ARG A 155 -0.77 4.92 0.02
CA ARG A 155 -0.55 3.46 0.11
C ARG A 155 0.37 3.06 1.26
N SER A 156 0.35 1.77 1.56
CA SER A 156 1.13 1.14 2.63
C SER A 156 2.25 0.27 2.07
N PRO A 157 3.38 0.12 2.77
CA PRO A 157 4.56 -0.61 2.29
C PRO A 157 4.43 -2.14 2.39
N LYS A 158 3.26 -2.69 2.02
CA LYS A 158 2.94 -4.13 2.18
C LYS A 158 3.79 -5.04 1.29
N ASP A 159 4.44 -4.46 0.29
CA ASP A 159 5.33 -5.10 -0.67
C ASP A 159 6.81 -5.03 -0.27
N SER A 160 7.15 -4.45 0.89
CA SER A 160 8.52 -4.51 1.40
C SER A 160 8.96 -5.97 1.54
N LYS A 161 10.12 -6.29 0.96
CA LYS A 161 10.79 -7.60 1.09
C LYS A 161 11.04 -7.94 2.56
N LYS A 162 11.40 -6.96 3.39
CA LYS A 162 11.56 -7.17 4.85
C LYS A 162 10.24 -7.55 5.52
N ALA A 163 9.14 -6.87 5.20
CA ALA A 163 7.80 -7.25 5.70
C ALA A 163 7.37 -8.64 5.19
N LEU A 164 7.64 -8.97 3.94
CA LEU A 164 7.30 -10.27 3.36
C LEU A 164 8.14 -11.41 3.98
N ALA A 165 9.42 -11.18 4.26
CA ALA A 165 10.27 -12.14 4.97
C ALA A 165 9.76 -12.39 6.41
N ARG A 166 9.41 -11.32 7.14
CA ARG A 166 8.78 -11.42 8.47
C ARG A 166 7.46 -12.22 8.43
N ALA A 167 6.64 -11.96 7.41
CA ALA A 167 5.37 -12.68 7.21
C ALA A 167 5.60 -14.17 6.90
N ALA A 168 6.55 -14.49 6.01
CA ALA A 168 6.87 -15.86 5.64
C ALA A 168 7.35 -16.68 6.85
N ALA A 169 8.31 -16.15 7.62
CA ALA A 169 8.80 -16.79 8.82
C ALA A 169 7.68 -17.04 9.86
N SER A 170 6.82 -16.04 10.07
CA SER A 170 5.70 -16.16 11.00
C SER A 170 4.61 -17.11 10.52
N PHE A 171 4.36 -17.15 9.20
CA PHE A 171 3.43 -18.08 8.56
C PHE A 171 3.83 -19.53 8.82
N TYR A 172 5.08 -19.93 8.53
CA TYR A 172 5.51 -21.32 8.71
C TYR A 172 5.42 -21.75 10.18
N ARG A 173 5.77 -20.86 11.11
CA ARG A 173 5.63 -21.10 12.55
C ARG A 173 4.15 -21.31 12.94
N ALA A 174 3.27 -20.40 12.53
CA ALA A 174 1.84 -20.46 12.87
C ALA A 174 1.13 -21.68 12.25
N VAL A 175 1.54 -22.10 11.06
CA VAL A 175 1.07 -23.35 10.44
C VAL A 175 1.49 -24.56 11.26
N ALA A 176 2.79 -24.66 11.60
CA ALA A 176 3.32 -25.79 12.35
C ALA A 176 2.67 -25.92 13.75
N GLU A 177 2.53 -24.82 14.48
CA GLU A 177 1.88 -24.77 15.79
C GLU A 177 0.42 -25.25 15.71
N LYS A 178 -0.31 -24.84 14.67
CA LYS A 178 -1.72 -25.23 14.50
C LYS A 178 -1.88 -26.69 14.10
N GLU A 179 -1.00 -27.22 13.25
CA GLU A 179 -0.98 -28.64 12.89
C GLU A 179 -0.61 -29.51 14.09
N GLU A 180 0.34 -29.08 14.92
CA GLU A 180 0.71 -29.76 16.17
C GLU A 180 -0.46 -29.78 17.18
N LEU A 181 -1.13 -28.64 17.38
CA LEU A 181 -2.24 -28.51 18.32
C LEU A 181 -3.45 -29.37 17.92
N THR A 182 -3.75 -29.45 16.62
CA THR A 182 -4.93 -30.17 16.11
C THR A 182 -4.66 -31.65 15.82
N GLY A 183 -3.39 -32.03 15.64
CA GLY A 183 -3.01 -33.36 15.15
C GLY A 183 -3.40 -33.61 13.69
N GLU A 184 -3.89 -32.57 12.99
CA GLU A 184 -4.40 -32.65 11.63
C GLU A 184 -3.67 -31.63 10.74
N LYS A 185 -3.53 -31.99 9.47
CA LYS A 185 -3.00 -31.07 8.48
C LYS A 185 -4.03 -29.97 8.21
N ILE A 186 -3.65 -28.71 8.34
CA ILE A 186 -4.56 -27.60 8.07
C ILE A 186 -4.88 -27.49 6.57
N ASP A 187 -6.14 -27.17 6.26
CA ASP A 187 -6.60 -27.03 4.89
C ASP A 187 -6.07 -25.74 4.22
N SER A 188 -6.25 -25.65 2.89
CA SER A 188 -5.78 -24.51 2.10
C SER A 188 -6.39 -23.17 2.53
N ASN A 189 -7.68 -23.13 2.86
CA ASN A 189 -8.35 -21.90 3.29
C ASN A 189 -7.75 -21.41 4.61
N MET A 190 -7.51 -22.33 5.56
CA MET A 190 -6.84 -21.99 6.82
C MET A 190 -5.42 -21.46 6.62
N ARG A 191 -4.64 -22.06 5.71
CA ARG A 191 -3.31 -21.55 5.35
C ARG A 191 -3.37 -20.13 4.80
N TRP A 192 -4.32 -19.86 3.89
CA TRP A 192 -4.48 -18.51 3.33
C TRP A 192 -4.95 -17.49 4.36
N ARG A 193 -5.78 -17.88 5.34
CA ARG A 193 -6.13 -17.04 6.49
C ARG A 193 -4.90 -16.68 7.31
N ILE A 194 -4.08 -17.67 7.69
CA ILE A 194 -2.83 -17.44 8.43
C ILE A 194 -1.92 -16.52 7.63
N LEU A 195 -1.70 -16.78 6.35
CA LEU A 195 -0.85 -15.93 5.50
C LEU A 195 -1.33 -14.48 5.47
N SER A 196 -2.64 -14.26 5.37
CA SER A 196 -3.23 -12.91 5.34
C SER A 196 -3.06 -12.18 6.68
N GLU A 197 -3.24 -12.89 7.80
CA GLU A 197 -2.97 -12.36 9.13
C GLU A 197 -1.49 -12.00 9.30
N GLU A 198 -0.57 -12.90 8.96
CA GLU A 198 0.86 -12.68 9.15
C GLU A 198 1.42 -11.58 8.21
N THR A 199 0.90 -11.48 6.98
CA THR A 199 1.23 -10.36 6.07
C THR A 199 0.74 -9.03 6.61
N THR A 200 -0.41 -9.02 7.28
CA THR A 200 -0.95 -7.81 7.90
C THR A 200 -0.11 -7.42 9.12
N ARG A 201 0.25 -8.39 9.98
CA ARG A 201 1.09 -8.14 11.16
C ARG A 201 2.52 -7.75 10.83
N SER A 202 3.07 -8.19 9.71
CA SER A 202 4.50 -7.99 9.40
C SER A 202 4.89 -6.54 9.11
N VAL A 203 3.92 -5.67 8.83
CA VAL A 203 4.10 -4.22 8.66
C VAL A 203 3.91 -3.44 9.97
N ALA A 204 3.57 -4.10 11.06
CA ALA A 204 3.53 -3.48 12.38
C ALA A 204 4.96 -3.27 12.90
N VAL A 205 5.24 -2.10 13.46
CA VAL A 205 6.56 -1.68 13.92
C VAL A 205 6.46 -1.01 15.30
N SER A 206 7.58 -0.92 16.01
CA SER A 206 7.68 -0.29 17.34
C SER A 206 8.62 0.90 17.39
N CYS A 207 9.35 1.20 16.31
CA CYS A 207 10.28 2.34 16.23
C CYS A 207 10.38 2.86 14.79
N ALA A 208 10.90 4.08 14.65
CA ALA A 208 11.02 4.79 13.37
C ALA A 208 12.03 4.14 12.44
N THR A 209 13.12 3.56 12.97
CA THR A 209 14.10 2.84 12.14
C THR A 209 13.45 1.69 11.38
N ASP A 210 12.69 0.83 12.07
CA ASP A 210 11.95 -0.26 11.44
C ASP A 210 10.92 0.26 10.43
N ALA A 211 10.22 1.35 10.75
CA ALA A 211 9.28 1.98 9.83
C ALA A 211 9.98 2.45 8.55
N MET A 212 11.09 3.17 8.67
CA MET A 212 11.85 3.72 7.54
C MET A 212 12.46 2.62 6.66
N GLU A 213 12.89 1.51 7.23
CA GLU A 213 13.30 0.32 6.43
C GLU A 213 12.17 -0.20 5.55
N LEU A 214 10.94 -0.30 6.08
CA LEU A 214 9.79 -0.73 5.28
C LEU A 214 9.47 0.28 4.17
N MET A 215 9.55 1.59 4.47
CA MET A 215 9.27 2.64 3.50
C MET A 215 10.30 2.68 2.37
N LEU A 216 11.59 2.54 2.69
CA LEU A 216 12.69 2.58 1.71
C LEU A 216 12.75 1.34 0.80
N ASP A 217 12.21 0.21 1.26
CA ASP A 217 12.21 -1.07 0.54
C ASP A 217 10.92 -1.32 -0.29
N SER A 218 9.89 -0.48 -0.14
CA SER A 218 8.60 -0.65 -0.82
C SER A 218 8.56 0.02 -2.21
N ALA A 219 8.24 -0.75 -3.24
CA ALA A 219 7.99 -0.23 -4.59
C ALA A 219 6.72 0.63 -4.65
N ARG A 220 5.68 0.28 -3.89
CA ARG A 220 4.46 1.10 -3.78
C ARG A 220 4.72 2.49 -3.22
N VAL A 221 5.61 2.60 -2.23
CA VAL A 221 6.03 3.88 -1.66
C VAL A 221 6.82 4.69 -2.68
N TYR A 222 7.78 4.05 -3.38
CA TYR A 222 8.52 4.68 -4.48
C TYR A 222 7.58 5.22 -5.57
N GLU A 223 6.65 4.40 -6.07
CA GLU A 223 5.71 4.79 -7.13
C GLU A 223 4.86 6.00 -6.73
N ASP A 224 4.35 6.04 -5.49
CA ASP A 224 3.55 7.16 -4.99
C ASP A 224 4.37 8.45 -4.87
N LEU A 225 5.59 8.36 -4.34
CA LEU A 225 6.45 9.54 -4.18
C LEU A 225 6.98 10.04 -5.52
N GLU A 226 7.34 9.14 -6.44
CA GLU A 226 7.75 9.51 -7.80
C GLU A 226 6.60 10.19 -8.56
N TYR A 227 5.38 9.65 -8.46
CA TYR A 227 4.19 10.26 -9.03
C TYR A 227 3.91 11.65 -8.44
N ALA A 228 3.99 11.79 -7.12
CA ALA A 228 3.83 13.07 -6.43
C ALA A 228 4.89 14.10 -6.87
N LEU A 229 6.16 13.69 -6.97
CA LEU A 229 7.29 14.54 -7.35
C LEU A 229 7.26 14.97 -8.82
N ARG A 230 6.65 14.17 -9.70
CA ARG A 230 6.50 14.50 -11.12
C ARG A 230 5.63 15.74 -11.34
N GLY A 231 4.64 15.96 -10.46
CA GLY A 231 3.68 17.07 -10.58
C GLY A 231 2.66 16.89 -11.71
N PRO A 232 1.72 17.84 -11.86
CA PRO A 232 0.71 17.81 -12.91
C PRO A 232 1.34 18.07 -14.30
N PRO A 233 0.89 17.39 -15.37
CA PRO A 233 1.51 17.45 -16.70
C PRO A 233 1.44 18.83 -17.40
N ALA A 234 0.43 19.63 -17.08
CA ALA A 234 0.11 20.88 -17.80
C ALA A 234 1.21 21.95 -17.73
N LEU A 235 2.14 21.83 -16.79
CA LEU A 235 3.32 22.72 -16.71
C LEU A 235 4.41 22.39 -17.75
N THR A 236 4.35 21.23 -18.40
CA THR A 236 5.40 20.77 -19.33
C THR A 236 5.17 21.28 -20.78
N LEU A 237 3.93 21.52 -21.18
CA LEU A 237 3.57 21.80 -22.58
C LEU A 237 3.91 23.22 -23.06
N GLN A 238 4.16 24.17 -22.16
CA GLN A 238 4.53 25.53 -22.56
C GLN A 238 6.02 25.72 -22.87
N GLN A 239 6.89 24.72 -22.62
CA GLN A 239 8.33 24.84 -22.87
C GLN A 239 8.82 24.23 -24.19
N SER A 240 8.00 23.45 -24.90
CA SER A 240 8.43 22.72 -26.10
C SER A 240 8.13 23.40 -27.43
N GLU A 241 7.35 24.49 -27.47
CA GLU A 241 6.94 25.12 -28.74
C GLU A 241 7.98 26.06 -29.37
N THR A 242 9.17 26.26 -28.77
CA THR A 242 10.19 27.17 -29.32
C THR A 242 11.44 26.49 -29.88
N SER A 243 11.45 25.17 -30.08
CA SER A 243 12.62 24.46 -30.63
C SER A 243 12.24 23.55 -31.80
N GLU A 244 12.02 24.16 -32.96
CA GLU A 244 11.97 23.47 -34.24
C GLU A 244 13.38 22.95 -34.62
N GLY A 245 13.54 21.63 -34.70
CA GLY A 245 14.61 21.01 -35.50
C GLY A 245 15.43 19.92 -34.81
N GLY A 246 15.07 18.65 -35.06
CA GLY A 246 15.99 17.52 -34.88
C GLY A 246 15.35 16.23 -34.41
N ALA A 247 14.89 15.40 -35.35
CA ALA A 247 14.36 14.07 -35.05
C ALA A 247 15.49 13.09 -34.66
N SER A 248 15.49 12.62 -33.42
CA SER A 248 16.32 11.50 -32.95
C SER A 248 15.46 10.59 -32.05
N LEU A 249 15.18 9.37 -32.54
CA LEU A 249 14.42 8.33 -31.85
C LEU A 249 15.35 7.50 -30.95
N GLY A 250 15.81 8.07 -29.85
CA GLY A 250 16.54 7.35 -28.80
C GLY A 250 15.66 7.14 -27.57
N LEU A 251 15.54 5.89 -27.09
CA LEU A 251 14.89 5.50 -25.84
C LEU A 251 15.69 5.96 -24.59
N ASN A 252 16.12 7.21 -24.56
CA ASN A 252 16.68 7.82 -23.37
C ASN A 252 15.50 8.32 -22.53
N ARG A 253 15.26 7.65 -21.39
CA ARG A 253 14.36 8.19 -20.37
C ARG A 253 14.93 9.56 -19.97
N PRO A 254 14.22 10.68 -20.18
CA PRO A 254 14.76 11.99 -19.87
C PRO A 254 15.05 12.03 -18.38
N SER A 255 16.31 12.30 -18.03
CA SER A 255 16.64 12.73 -16.68
C SER A 255 15.72 13.90 -16.35
N LEU A 256 15.04 13.83 -15.20
CA LEU A 256 14.16 14.90 -14.73
C LEU A 256 14.93 16.23 -14.85
N PRO A 257 14.38 17.24 -15.56
CA PRO A 257 15.09 18.49 -15.76
C PRO A 257 15.44 19.09 -14.40
N LEU A 258 16.74 19.37 -14.21
CA LEU A 258 17.26 20.14 -13.09
C LEU A 258 16.69 21.57 -13.20
N GLY A 259 15.46 21.76 -12.73
CA GLY A 259 14.71 23.02 -12.91
C GLY A 259 13.21 22.85 -13.09
N ALA A 260 12.62 21.74 -12.62
CA ALA A 260 11.16 21.62 -12.55
C ALA A 260 10.56 22.87 -11.88
N PRO A 261 9.48 23.45 -12.43
CA PRO A 261 8.82 24.59 -11.82
C PRO A 261 8.55 24.26 -10.37
N GLU A 262 8.91 25.19 -9.48
CA GLU A 262 8.71 25.07 -8.04
C GLU A 262 7.26 24.64 -7.82
N LEU A 263 7.06 23.35 -7.49
CA LEU A 263 5.76 22.82 -7.11
C LEU A 263 5.28 23.76 -6.02
N THR A 264 4.25 24.57 -6.32
CA THR A 264 3.80 25.57 -5.35
C THR A 264 3.54 24.82 -4.07
N GLU A 265 4.17 25.21 -2.96
CA GLU A 265 4.10 24.50 -1.67
C GLU A 265 2.66 24.11 -1.29
N LYS A 266 1.68 24.88 -1.77
CA LYS A 266 0.24 24.64 -1.64
C LYS A 266 -0.28 23.32 -2.18
N ALA A 267 0.40 22.65 -3.10
CA ALA A 267 -0.09 21.43 -3.75
C ALA A 267 0.53 20.15 -3.17
N TRP A 268 1.61 20.27 -2.40
CA TRP A 268 2.28 19.11 -1.81
C TRP A 268 1.65 18.75 -0.46
N ASN A 269 1.09 17.54 -0.35
CA ASN A 269 0.46 17.03 0.87
C ASN A 269 0.82 15.54 1.11
N MET A 270 2.10 15.21 0.96
CA MET A 270 2.59 13.86 1.27
C MET A 270 3.03 13.79 2.73
N SER A 271 2.54 12.78 3.43
CA SER A 271 2.88 12.52 4.82
C SER A 271 3.06 11.03 5.09
N LEU A 272 3.90 10.71 6.07
CA LEU A 272 3.92 9.40 6.72
C LEU A 272 2.84 9.41 7.80
N VAL A 273 1.83 8.55 7.63
CA VAL A 273 0.75 8.36 8.59
C VAL A 273 1.17 7.27 9.57
N VAL A 274 1.28 7.63 10.85
CA VAL A 274 1.47 6.69 11.96
C VAL A 274 0.10 6.37 12.54
N ARG A 275 -0.26 5.09 12.58
CA ARG A 275 -1.56 4.63 13.08
C ARG A 275 -1.37 3.64 14.22
N ALA A 276 -2.10 3.81 15.32
CA ALA A 276 -2.10 2.83 16.40
C ALA A 276 -2.50 1.44 15.88
N TRP A 277 -1.70 0.42 16.20
CA TRP A 277 -2.00 -0.96 15.80
C TRP A 277 -3.12 -1.53 16.67
N ASP A 278 -4.13 -2.12 16.04
CA ASP A 278 -5.20 -2.84 16.73
C ASP A 278 -5.16 -4.33 16.36
N PRO A 279 -4.72 -5.22 17.26
CA PRO A 279 -4.64 -6.66 16.98
C PRO A 279 -6.01 -7.33 16.83
N ARG A 280 -7.10 -6.63 17.17
CA ARG A 280 -8.48 -7.12 16.97
C ARG A 280 -8.92 -7.00 15.52
N LEU A 281 -8.22 -6.22 14.68
CA LEU A 281 -8.48 -6.16 13.26
C LEU A 281 -8.09 -7.50 12.62
N LYS A 282 -9.10 -8.26 12.20
CA LYS A 282 -8.93 -9.57 11.57
C LYS A 282 -9.35 -9.52 10.11
N PRO A 283 -8.73 -10.32 9.21
CA PRO A 283 -9.11 -10.36 7.80
C PRO A 283 -10.61 -10.56 7.55
N GLU A 284 -11.28 -11.40 8.34
CA GLU A 284 -12.73 -11.63 8.26
C GLU A 284 -13.57 -10.38 8.50
N SER A 285 -13.07 -9.42 9.28
CA SER A 285 -13.76 -8.20 9.69
C SER A 285 -13.49 -7.01 8.75
N GLU A 286 -12.71 -7.21 7.69
CA GLU A 286 -12.42 -6.17 6.70
C GLU A 286 -13.39 -6.24 5.51
N PHE A 287 -14.08 -5.13 5.26
CA PHE A 287 -15.03 -4.96 4.17
C PHE A 287 -14.64 -3.81 3.25
N ARG A 288 -15.04 -3.91 1.99
CA ARG A 288 -14.88 -2.86 0.99
C ARG A 288 -16.26 -2.42 0.52
N GLY A 289 -16.57 -1.15 0.78
CA GLY A 289 -17.76 -0.49 0.27
C GLY A 289 -17.47 0.26 -1.04
N ILE A 290 -18.42 0.26 -1.97
CA ILE A 290 -18.45 1.13 -3.14
C ILE A 290 -19.58 2.11 -2.94
N CYS A 291 -19.27 3.42 -2.99
CA CYS A 291 -20.27 4.47 -2.89
C CYS A 291 -20.43 5.15 -4.25
N TRP A 292 -21.67 5.46 -4.62
CA TRP A 292 -22.02 6.20 -5.82
C TRP A 292 -23.18 7.14 -5.51
N ASP A 293 -23.09 8.40 -5.94
CA ASP A 293 -24.10 9.43 -5.67
C ASP A 293 -24.47 9.56 -4.18
N GLY A 294 -23.44 9.51 -3.32
CA GLY A 294 -23.61 9.57 -1.86
C GLY A 294 -24.24 8.33 -1.21
N GLN A 295 -24.47 7.25 -1.97
CA GLN A 295 -25.09 6.01 -1.47
C GLN A 295 -24.13 4.83 -1.53
N LEU A 296 -24.14 3.97 -0.51
CA LEU A 296 -23.45 2.68 -0.54
C LEU A 296 -24.17 1.74 -1.52
N THR A 297 -23.53 1.41 -2.64
CA THR A 297 -24.12 0.58 -3.69
C THR A 297 -23.68 -0.87 -3.62
N CYS A 298 -22.48 -1.13 -3.12
CA CYS A 298 -21.95 -2.47 -2.97
C CYS A 298 -21.12 -2.57 -1.69
N LEU A 299 -21.21 -3.73 -1.05
CA LEU A 299 -20.39 -4.09 0.09
C LEU A 299 -19.89 -5.52 -0.11
N SER A 300 -18.58 -5.73 -0.07
CA SER A 300 -17.96 -7.04 -0.18
C SER A 300 -16.91 -7.26 0.90
N GLN A 301 -16.59 -8.51 1.19
CA GLN A 301 -15.44 -8.82 2.03
C GLN A 301 -14.16 -8.47 1.30
N TYR A 302 -13.22 -7.83 2.00
CA TYR A 302 -11.99 -7.35 1.39
C TYR A 302 -11.11 -8.50 0.89
N PHE A 303 -10.98 -9.55 1.70
CA PHE A 303 -10.26 -10.78 1.36
C PHE A 303 -11.17 -11.81 0.65
N HIS A 304 -11.77 -11.42 -0.47
CA HIS A 304 -12.74 -12.24 -1.22
C HIS A 304 -12.29 -13.66 -1.63
N PRO A 305 -11.00 -14.02 -1.76
CA PRO A 305 -10.62 -15.42 -2.02
C PRO A 305 -10.73 -16.32 -0.79
N LEU A 306 -10.88 -15.75 0.41
CA LEU A 306 -10.98 -16.49 1.67
C LEU A 306 -12.45 -16.77 2.01
N TYR A 307 -12.69 -17.91 2.63
CA TYR A 307 -13.99 -18.27 3.17
C TYR A 307 -14.00 -18.18 4.70
N PHE A 308 -14.96 -17.42 5.22
CA PHE A 308 -15.17 -17.21 6.65
C PHE A 308 -16.64 -17.53 7.02
N PRO A 309 -16.95 -18.77 7.45
CA PRO A 309 -18.32 -19.17 7.78
C PRO A 309 -18.94 -18.30 8.88
N GLU A 310 -18.13 -17.76 9.80
CA GLU A 310 -18.52 -16.85 10.87
C GLU A 310 -19.11 -15.52 10.37
N VAL A 311 -18.75 -15.07 9.17
CA VAL A 311 -19.25 -13.82 8.57
C VAL A 311 -20.64 -14.01 7.96
N LEU A 312 -20.93 -15.19 7.43
CA LEU A 312 -22.23 -15.48 6.81
C LEU A 312 -23.39 -15.34 7.80
N GLY A 313 -23.20 -15.84 9.03
CA GLY A 313 -24.20 -15.73 10.09
C GLY A 313 -24.43 -14.31 10.59
N GLN A 314 -23.51 -13.37 10.28
CA GLN A 314 -23.54 -12.00 10.77
C GLN A 314 -23.89 -10.98 9.69
N ARG A 315 -24.23 -11.42 8.47
CA ARG A 315 -24.44 -10.55 7.31
C ARG A 315 -25.37 -9.36 7.61
N SER A 316 -26.54 -9.60 8.18
CA SER A 316 -27.52 -8.54 8.45
C SER A 316 -27.03 -7.54 9.52
N VAL A 317 -26.24 -8.00 10.48
CA VAL A 317 -25.65 -7.14 11.53
C VAL A 317 -24.57 -6.25 10.90
N ILE A 318 -23.66 -6.84 10.12
CA ILE A 318 -22.60 -6.12 9.42
C ILE A 318 -23.19 -5.06 8.48
N GLU A 319 -24.21 -5.43 7.69
CA GLU A 319 -24.90 -4.50 6.79
C GLU A 319 -25.54 -3.34 7.56
N HIS A 320 -26.24 -3.64 8.66
CA HIS A 320 -26.85 -2.63 9.51
C HIS A 320 -25.81 -1.66 10.09
N ASP A 321 -24.73 -2.18 10.67
CA ASP A 321 -23.69 -1.37 11.32
C ASP A 321 -22.99 -0.44 10.32
N ILE A 322 -22.70 -0.93 9.11
CA ILE A 322 -22.07 -0.13 8.05
C ILE A 322 -23.03 0.96 7.55
N LEU A 323 -24.30 0.65 7.33
CA LEU A 323 -25.30 1.64 6.93
C LEU A 323 -25.54 2.69 8.02
N ALA A 324 -25.55 2.28 9.29
CA ALA A 324 -25.69 3.19 10.42
C ALA A 324 -24.51 4.15 10.51
N MET A 325 -23.28 3.66 10.30
CA MET A 325 -22.06 4.48 10.27
C MET A 325 -22.11 5.53 9.15
N LEU A 326 -22.57 5.16 7.96
CA LEU A 326 -22.71 6.09 6.83
C LEU A 326 -23.84 7.12 7.05
N THR A 327 -24.98 6.70 7.60
CA THR A 327 -26.15 7.58 7.78
C THR A 327 -25.94 8.65 8.85
N LYS A 328 -25.24 8.31 9.95
CA LYS A 328 -24.97 9.23 11.07
C LYS A 328 -24.27 10.53 10.59
N ARG A 329 -23.54 10.46 9.48
CA ARG A 329 -22.79 11.59 8.92
C ARG A 329 -23.62 12.50 8.03
N CYS A 330 -24.52 11.93 7.23
CA CYS A 330 -25.42 12.73 6.39
C CYS A 330 -26.31 13.66 7.24
N ALA A 331 -26.67 13.24 8.45
CA ALA A 331 -27.50 14.04 9.36
C ALA A 331 -26.75 15.21 10.04
N GLY A 332 -25.42 15.13 10.16
CA GLY A 332 -24.62 16.15 10.86
C GLY A 332 -24.04 17.25 9.97
N GLY A 333 -24.10 17.09 8.64
CA GLY A 333 -23.37 17.93 7.68
C GLY A 333 -24.19 18.96 6.89
N SER A 334 -25.52 19.01 7.03
CA SER A 334 -26.37 19.94 6.25
C SER A 334 -26.30 21.41 6.69
N GLY A 335 -25.35 21.78 7.56
CA GLY A 335 -25.26 23.10 8.18
C GLY A 335 -24.35 24.14 7.53
N SER A 336 -23.50 23.82 6.53
CA SER A 336 -22.54 24.83 6.03
C SER A 336 -22.09 24.71 4.55
N ALA A 337 -22.97 24.29 3.64
CA ALA A 337 -22.74 24.50 2.20
C ALA A 337 -23.36 25.84 1.75
N GLY A 338 -22.99 26.91 2.43
CA GLY A 338 -23.36 28.29 2.08
C GLY A 338 -22.13 29.18 2.17
N GLY A 339 -21.52 29.46 1.03
CA GLY A 339 -20.34 30.32 0.87
C GLY A 339 -19.80 30.23 -0.55
#